data_AF-A0A3R8TK41-F1
#
_entry.id   AF-A0A3R8TK41-F1
#
_cell.length_a   1.000
_cell.length_b   1.000
_cell.length_c   1.000
_cell.angle_alpha   90.00
_cell.angle_beta   90.00
_cell.angle_gamma   90.00
#
_symmetry.space_group_name_H-M   'P 1'
#
loop_
_entity.id
_entity.type
_entity.pdbx_description
1 polymer ?
#
loop_
_entity_poly.entity_id
_entity_poly.type
_entity_poly.pdbx_seq_one_letter_code
_entity_poly.pdbx_strand_id
1 'polypeptide(L)'
;MNTNTVIKTQPVFAYELAENHFPACGTDNLEQAPAHCLMHTLHLSPMQHIDENSSIDEAALVLTKTHRRASFVVDSQEKLVGMISNARIGSRYVLSMAEKRGCTRRDLTVNDVMIPLSELRQITLKQTSQAVVGKVLKTMEEAGHEFLLVIDDSTLYPVGYFDLIDLMKACGRAVNSMKPANKFSDIVGTILHHAEI
;
A
#
# COMPACT_ATOMS: atom_id res chain seq x y z
N MET A 1 -2.82 18.32 -8.19
CA MET A 1 -4.19 17.97 -8.64
C MET A 1 -4.31 16.46 -8.55
N ASN A 2 -5.19 15.97 -7.67
CA ASN A 2 -5.43 14.54 -7.44
C ASN A 2 -6.64 14.12 -8.26
N THR A 3 -6.42 13.64 -9.47
CA THR A 3 -7.44 12.85 -10.17
C THR A 3 -7.25 11.42 -9.72
N ASN A 4 -8.10 10.92 -8.81
CA ASN A 4 -8.18 9.49 -8.55
C ASN A 4 -8.74 8.87 -9.83
N THR A 5 -7.86 8.41 -10.71
CA THR A 5 -8.23 7.67 -11.90
C THR A 5 -8.93 6.39 -11.45
N VAL A 6 -10.03 6.03 -12.12
CA VAL A 6 -10.71 4.77 -11.86
C VAL A 6 -9.76 3.64 -12.26
N ILE A 7 -9.26 2.90 -11.26
CA ILE A 7 -8.36 1.76 -11.48
C ILE A 7 -9.18 0.65 -12.13
N LYS A 8 -8.67 0.07 -13.21
CA LYS A 8 -9.24 -1.14 -13.77
C LYS A 8 -8.62 -2.34 -13.07
N THR A 9 -9.42 -3.39 -12.86
CA THR A 9 -8.96 -4.63 -12.26
C THR A 9 -9.36 -5.80 -13.13
N GLN A 10 -8.60 -6.88 -13.01
CA GLN A 10 -8.85 -8.16 -13.65
C GLN A 10 -8.51 -9.26 -12.66
N PRO A 11 -8.92 -10.51 -12.91
CA PRO A 11 -8.51 -11.61 -12.07
C PRO A 11 -6.98 -11.72 -11.99
N VAL A 12 -6.43 -12.13 -10.83
CA VAL A 12 -4.98 -12.19 -10.60
C VAL A 12 -4.26 -13.03 -11.67
N PHE A 13 -4.89 -14.12 -12.14
CA PHE A 13 -4.33 -14.99 -13.18
C PHE A 13 -4.24 -14.33 -14.56
N ALA A 14 -4.96 -13.23 -14.80
CA ALA A 14 -5.00 -12.52 -16.07
C ALA A 14 -3.96 -11.39 -16.16
N TYR A 15 -3.23 -11.09 -15.08
CA TYR A 15 -2.10 -10.18 -15.15
C TYR A 15 -0.96 -10.82 -15.94
N GLU A 16 -0.74 -10.31 -17.15
CA GLU A 16 0.32 -10.78 -18.04
C GLU A 16 1.71 -10.36 -17.53
N LEU A 17 2.69 -11.19 -17.85
CA LEU A 17 4.11 -10.86 -17.70
C LEU A 17 4.48 -9.78 -18.73
N ALA A 18 4.35 -8.51 -18.37
CA ALA A 18 4.95 -7.46 -19.17
C ALA A 18 6.47 -7.47 -18.93
N GLU A 19 7.26 -7.67 -20.00
CA GLU A 19 8.70 -7.39 -19.98
C GLU A 19 8.90 -5.88 -19.90
N ASN A 20 8.71 -5.32 -18.71
CA ASN A 20 9.11 -3.96 -18.44
C ASN A 20 10.64 -3.91 -18.51
N HIS A 21 11.16 -3.50 -19.67
CA HIS A 21 12.57 -3.28 -19.90
C HIS A 21 13.01 -2.02 -19.17
N PHE A 22 13.11 -2.14 -17.86
CA PHE A 22 13.72 -1.13 -17.03
C PHE A 22 15.24 -1.17 -17.23
N PRO A 23 15.90 0.01 -17.37
CA PRO A 23 17.34 0.05 -17.40
C PRO A 23 17.90 -0.50 -16.07
N ALA A 24 19.09 -1.11 -16.15
CA ALA A 24 19.78 -1.67 -15.01
C ALA A 24 19.99 -0.63 -13.90
N CYS A 25 19.76 -1.05 -12.66
CA CYS A 25 19.94 -0.22 -11.48
C CYS A 25 21.41 -0.22 -11.07
N GLY A 26 22.13 0.88 -11.34
CA GLY A 26 23.58 0.99 -11.13
C GLY A 26 23.99 2.23 -10.33
N THR A 27 23.44 2.42 -9.12
CA THR A 27 23.84 3.54 -8.24
C THR A 27 24.16 3.04 -6.83
N ASP A 28 25.25 3.55 -6.24
CA ASP A 28 25.59 3.28 -4.83
C ASP A 28 24.64 4.03 -3.87
N ASN A 29 24.07 5.16 -4.33
CA ASN A 29 23.04 5.89 -3.61
C ASN A 29 21.65 5.51 -4.12
N LEU A 30 20.95 4.67 -3.35
CA LEU A 30 19.61 4.20 -3.70
C LEU A 30 18.57 5.31 -3.75
N GLU A 31 18.72 6.42 -3.03
CA GLU A 31 17.75 7.54 -3.13
C GLU A 31 17.79 8.25 -4.49
N GLN A 32 18.94 8.21 -5.18
CA GLN A 32 19.11 8.76 -6.52
C GLN A 32 18.87 7.71 -7.62
N ALA A 33 18.66 6.44 -7.25
CA ALA A 33 18.31 5.41 -8.21
C ALA A 33 16.94 5.71 -8.85
N PRO A 34 16.72 5.30 -10.11
CA PRO A 34 15.39 5.30 -10.71
C PRO A 34 14.37 4.59 -9.80
N ALA A 35 13.16 5.12 -9.69
CA ALA A 35 12.18 4.62 -8.74
C ALA A 35 11.79 3.16 -9.03
N HIS A 36 11.76 2.73 -10.29
CA HIS A 36 11.46 1.35 -10.66
C HIS A 36 12.41 0.32 -10.03
N CYS A 37 13.61 0.73 -9.61
CA CYS A 37 14.59 -0.15 -8.97
C CYS A 37 14.10 -0.74 -7.64
N LEU A 38 13.20 -0.05 -6.94
CA LEU A 38 12.62 -0.51 -5.68
C LEU A 38 11.09 -0.69 -5.78
N MET A 39 10.55 -0.80 -6.99
CA MET A 39 9.15 -1.11 -7.22
C MET A 39 8.92 -2.61 -7.09
N HIS A 40 7.92 -3.00 -6.30
CA HIS A 40 7.42 -4.38 -6.30
C HIS A 40 6.56 -4.59 -7.54
N THR A 41 7.04 -5.41 -8.48
CA THR A 41 6.36 -5.65 -9.76
C THR A 41 5.28 -6.72 -9.63
N LEU A 42 4.10 -6.48 -10.22
CA LEU A 42 2.92 -7.37 -10.16
C LEU A 42 2.81 -8.35 -11.33
N HIS A 43 3.61 -8.15 -12.37
CA HIS A 43 3.63 -9.00 -13.55
C HIS A 43 4.21 -10.41 -13.27
N LEU A 44 4.89 -10.62 -12.14
CA LEU A 44 5.48 -11.90 -11.78
C LEU A 44 4.41 -12.83 -11.17
N SER A 45 3.98 -13.83 -11.93
CA SER A 45 3.02 -14.84 -11.48
C SER A 45 3.73 -16.01 -10.75
N PRO A 46 3.19 -16.50 -9.61
CA PRO A 46 1.95 -16.06 -8.96
C PRO A 46 2.15 -14.83 -8.05
N MET A 47 1.28 -13.83 -8.22
CA MET A 47 1.15 -12.72 -7.27
C MET A 47 0.60 -13.26 -5.95
N GLN A 48 1.25 -12.92 -4.84
CA GLN A 48 0.71 -13.24 -3.53
C GLN A 48 -0.54 -12.38 -3.24
N HIS A 49 -1.62 -13.07 -2.90
CA HIS A 49 -2.89 -12.47 -2.50
C HIS A 49 -3.52 -13.24 -1.33
N ILE A 50 -4.49 -12.62 -0.68
CA ILE A 50 -5.31 -13.18 0.40
C ILE A 50 -6.78 -12.89 0.06
N ASP A 51 -7.67 -13.84 0.28
CA ASP A 51 -9.12 -13.65 0.06
C ASP A 51 -9.69 -12.63 1.05
N GLU A 52 -10.53 -11.72 0.56
CA GLU A 52 -11.13 -10.63 1.36
C GLU A 52 -11.95 -11.14 2.56
N ASN A 53 -12.50 -12.35 2.50
CA ASN A 53 -13.28 -12.96 3.57
C ASN A 53 -12.44 -13.74 4.57
N SER A 54 -11.12 -13.85 4.35
CA SER A 54 -10.20 -14.47 5.31
C SER A 54 -10.26 -13.74 6.64
N SER A 55 -10.06 -14.47 7.74
CA SER A 55 -9.91 -13.85 9.05
C SER A 55 -8.62 -13.04 9.16
N ILE A 56 -8.58 -12.10 10.10
CA ILE A 56 -7.37 -11.31 10.39
C ILE A 56 -6.20 -12.19 10.84
N ASP A 57 -6.48 -13.31 11.54
CA ASP A 57 -5.44 -14.24 12.01
C ASP A 57 -4.86 -15.09 10.88
N GLU A 58 -5.69 -15.53 9.94
CA GLU A 58 -5.22 -16.22 8.72
C GLU A 58 -4.35 -15.29 7.88
N ALA A 59 -4.76 -14.03 7.70
CA ALA A 59 -3.96 -13.06 6.97
C ALA A 59 -2.59 -12.82 7.63
N ALA A 60 -2.55 -12.67 8.95
CA ALA A 60 -1.31 -12.52 9.71
C ALA A 60 -0.41 -13.77 9.58
N LEU A 61 -1.01 -14.96 9.61
CA LEU A 61 -0.29 -16.21 9.45
C LEU A 61 0.32 -16.32 8.04
N VAL A 62 -0.45 -16.02 6.99
CA VAL A 62 0.04 -16.03 5.60
C VAL A 62 1.22 -15.08 5.44
N LEU A 63 1.09 -13.82 5.88
CA LEU A 63 2.17 -12.83 5.79
C LEU A 63 3.43 -13.31 6.55
N THR A 64 3.26 -13.85 7.75
CA THR A 64 4.38 -14.38 8.55
C THR A 64 5.07 -15.58 7.88
N LYS A 65 4.29 -16.56 7.40
CA LYS A 65 4.82 -17.81 6.83
C LYS A 65 5.43 -17.65 5.45
N THR A 66 5.03 -16.61 4.72
CA THR A 66 5.59 -16.27 3.40
C THR A 66 6.70 -15.22 3.46
N HIS A 67 7.10 -14.80 4.67
CA HIS A 67 8.11 -13.75 4.91
C HIS A 67 7.77 -12.43 4.21
N ARG A 68 6.47 -12.13 4.11
CA ARG A 68 5.96 -10.93 3.43
C ARG A 68 5.33 -9.99 4.45
N ARG A 69 5.52 -8.70 4.26
CA ARG A 69 4.97 -7.67 5.15
C ARG A 69 3.59 -7.18 4.72
N ALA A 70 3.29 -7.33 3.43
CA ALA A 70 2.06 -6.93 2.80
C ALA A 70 1.66 -7.93 1.73
N SER A 71 0.36 -7.96 1.42
CA SER A 71 -0.23 -8.77 0.36
C SER A 71 -1.35 -7.99 -0.30
N PHE A 72 -1.63 -8.32 -1.56
CA PHE A 72 -2.88 -7.94 -2.18
C PHE A 72 -4.04 -8.69 -1.55
N VAL A 73 -5.22 -8.11 -1.69
CA VAL A 73 -6.50 -8.70 -1.32
C VAL A 73 -7.32 -8.90 -2.58
N VAL A 74 -7.94 -10.07 -2.71
CA VAL A 74 -8.83 -10.42 -3.82
C VAL A 74 -10.25 -10.69 -3.35
N ASP A 75 -11.21 -10.40 -4.23
CA ASP A 75 -12.59 -10.84 -4.05
C ASP A 75 -12.80 -12.30 -4.51
N SER A 76 -14.02 -12.80 -4.34
CA SER A 76 -14.45 -14.13 -4.82
C SER A 76 -14.31 -14.35 -6.34
N GLN A 77 -14.06 -13.30 -7.14
CA GLN A 77 -13.78 -13.38 -8.58
C GLN A 77 -12.28 -13.30 -8.88
N GLU A 78 -11.43 -13.44 -7.86
CA GLU A 78 -9.97 -13.30 -7.93
C GLU A 78 -9.53 -11.90 -8.38
N LYS A 79 -10.38 -10.87 -8.28
CA LYS A 79 -10.02 -9.49 -8.66
C LYS A 79 -9.40 -8.76 -7.49
N LEU A 80 -8.38 -7.94 -7.77
CA LEU A 80 -7.78 -7.07 -6.77
C LEU A 80 -8.81 -6.07 -6.20
N VAL A 81 -8.98 -6.07 -4.88
CA VAL A 81 -9.89 -5.16 -4.15
C VAL A 81 -9.18 -4.30 -3.11
N GLY A 82 -7.95 -4.65 -2.73
CA GLY A 82 -7.18 -3.83 -1.79
C GLY A 82 -5.80 -4.41 -1.44
N MET A 83 -5.22 -3.86 -0.38
CA MET A 83 -3.96 -4.31 0.20
C MET A 83 -4.09 -4.45 1.72
N ILE A 84 -3.40 -5.44 2.28
CA ILE A 84 -3.33 -5.68 3.72
C ILE A 84 -1.87 -5.85 4.14
N SER A 85 -1.54 -5.43 5.36
CA SER A 85 -0.17 -5.50 5.89
C SER A 85 -0.14 -5.89 7.37
N ASN A 86 1.02 -6.40 7.81
CA ASN A 86 1.27 -6.68 9.23
C ASN A 86 1.16 -5.42 10.09
N ALA A 87 1.58 -4.25 9.57
CA ALA A 87 1.46 -2.99 10.28
C ALA A 87 0.00 -2.61 10.49
N ARG A 88 -0.84 -2.77 9.47
CA ARG A 88 -2.29 -2.53 9.56
C ARG A 88 -2.97 -3.50 10.53
N ILE A 89 -2.68 -4.80 10.40
CA ILE A 89 -3.23 -5.87 11.26
C ILE A 89 -2.86 -5.66 12.73
N GLY A 90 -1.61 -5.28 13.00
CA GLY A 90 -1.11 -5.03 14.35
C GLY A 90 -1.49 -3.66 14.94
N SER A 91 -2.15 -2.80 14.17
CA SER A 91 -2.48 -1.45 14.61
C SER A 91 -3.79 -1.37 15.40
N ARG A 92 -3.99 -0.23 16.08
CA ARG A 92 -5.27 0.11 16.72
C ARG A 92 -6.46 0.21 15.75
N TYR A 93 -6.20 0.27 14.43
CA TYR A 93 -7.25 0.35 13.43
C TYR A 93 -8.20 -0.86 13.50
N VAL A 94 -7.66 -2.06 13.69
CA VAL A 94 -8.44 -3.30 13.80
C VAL A 94 -9.40 -3.24 14.98
N LEU A 95 -8.92 -2.81 16.15
CA LEU A 95 -9.75 -2.68 17.35
C LEU A 95 -10.81 -1.59 17.17
N SER A 96 -10.45 -0.46 16.55
CA SER A 96 -11.42 0.61 16.24
C SER A 96 -12.49 0.12 15.26
N MET A 97 -12.15 -0.74 14.30
CA MET A 97 -13.13 -1.31 13.38
C MET A 97 -14.07 -2.29 14.07
N ALA A 98 -13.55 -3.14 14.96
CA ALA A 98 -14.34 -4.08 15.75
C ALA A 98 -15.37 -3.32 16.62
N GLU A 99 -14.91 -2.27 17.31
CA GLU A 99 -15.77 -1.41 18.13
C GLU A 99 -16.89 -0.75 17.29
N LYS A 100 -16.54 -0.15 16.14
CA LYS A 100 -17.50 0.47 15.22
C LYS A 100 -18.57 -0.49 14.73
N ARG A 101 -18.23 -1.78 14.61
CA ARG A 101 -19.15 -2.83 14.16
C ARG A 101 -19.86 -3.54 15.32
N GLY A 102 -19.55 -3.20 16.57
CA GLY A 102 -20.11 -3.87 17.73
C GLY A 102 -19.73 -5.36 17.83
N CYS A 103 -18.56 -5.73 17.28
CA CYS A 103 -18.06 -7.10 17.28
C CYS A 103 -16.67 -7.19 17.90
N THR A 104 -16.12 -8.40 17.98
CA THR A 104 -14.75 -8.62 18.44
C THR A 104 -13.78 -8.64 17.26
N ARG A 105 -12.48 -8.51 17.53
CA ARG A 105 -11.44 -8.66 16.51
C ARG A 105 -11.57 -9.98 15.73
N ARG A 106 -12.00 -11.06 16.37
CA ARG A 106 -12.13 -12.39 15.75
C ARG A 106 -13.25 -12.46 14.71
N ASP A 107 -14.22 -11.55 14.79
CA ASP A 107 -15.36 -11.48 13.89
C ASP A 107 -15.06 -10.61 12.65
N LEU A 108 -13.89 -9.97 12.59
CA LEU A 108 -13.47 -9.16 11.45
C LEU A 108 -12.80 -10.02 10.37
N THR A 109 -13.05 -9.62 9.13
CA THR A 109 -12.43 -10.16 7.92
C THR A 109 -11.38 -9.20 7.37
N VAL A 110 -10.57 -9.66 6.43
CA VAL A 110 -9.60 -8.83 5.69
C VAL A 110 -10.30 -7.65 5.00
N ASN A 111 -11.47 -7.85 4.41
CA ASN A 111 -12.28 -6.81 3.77
C ASN A 111 -12.56 -5.63 4.72
N ASP A 112 -12.76 -5.93 6.00
CA ASP A 112 -13.09 -4.92 7.01
C ASP A 112 -11.89 -4.05 7.39
N VAL A 113 -10.69 -4.56 7.18
CA VAL A 113 -9.45 -4.00 7.72
C VAL A 113 -8.52 -3.50 6.62
N MET A 114 -8.60 -4.04 5.40
CA MET A 114 -7.69 -3.70 4.30
C MET A 114 -7.70 -2.21 3.97
N ILE A 115 -6.70 -1.77 3.21
CA ILE A 115 -6.76 -0.51 2.47
C ILE A 115 -7.45 -0.81 1.15
N PRO A 116 -8.66 -0.29 0.91
CA PRO A 116 -9.35 -0.49 -0.37
C PRO A 116 -8.49 0.03 -1.52
N LEU A 117 -8.56 -0.66 -2.67
CA LEU A 117 -7.82 -0.26 -3.86
C LEU A 117 -8.15 1.18 -4.30
N SER A 118 -9.40 1.61 -4.08
CA SER A 118 -9.88 2.97 -4.35
C SER A 118 -9.28 4.05 -3.44
N GLU A 119 -8.78 3.67 -2.26
CA GLU A 119 -8.11 4.58 -1.31
C GLU A 119 -6.60 4.64 -1.52
N LEU A 120 -6.04 3.67 -2.27
CA LEU A 120 -4.62 3.69 -2.60
C LEU A 120 -4.31 4.84 -3.54
N ARG A 121 -3.25 5.57 -3.21
CA ARG A 121 -2.69 6.56 -4.11
C ARG A 121 -2.03 5.87 -5.27
N GLN A 122 -2.13 6.53 -6.42
CA GLN A 122 -1.66 6.01 -7.69
C GLN A 122 -0.52 6.88 -8.22
N ILE A 123 0.42 6.23 -8.90
CA ILE A 123 1.41 6.84 -9.79
C ILE A 123 1.40 6.03 -11.09
N THR A 124 1.57 6.69 -12.23
CA THR A 124 1.63 5.93 -13.49
C THR A 124 3.00 5.29 -13.68
N LEU A 125 3.09 4.24 -14.50
CA LEU A 125 4.33 3.58 -14.85
C LEU A 125 5.31 4.56 -15.51
N LYS A 126 4.81 5.46 -16.38
CA LYS A 126 5.58 6.55 -16.98
C LYS A 126 6.12 7.53 -15.93
N GLN A 127 5.31 7.91 -14.93
CA GLN A 127 5.79 8.78 -13.85
C GLN A 127 6.86 8.09 -13.01
N THR A 128 6.72 6.76 -12.82
CA THR A 128 7.66 5.93 -12.08
C THR A 128 9.02 5.86 -12.79
N SER A 129 9.03 5.66 -14.11
CA SER A 129 10.28 5.61 -14.89
C SER A 129 11.02 6.95 -14.96
N GLN A 130 10.33 8.05 -14.69
CA GLN A 130 10.89 9.42 -14.66
C GLN A 130 11.23 9.89 -13.24
N ALA A 131 10.89 9.13 -12.20
CA ALA A 131 11.14 9.48 -10.81
C ALA A 131 12.41 8.79 -10.28
N VAL A 132 12.97 9.38 -9.23
CA VAL A 132 13.98 8.72 -8.38
C VAL A 132 13.33 8.25 -7.09
N VAL A 133 13.91 7.23 -6.46
CA VAL A 133 13.44 6.64 -5.20
C VAL A 133 13.20 7.69 -4.13
N GLY A 134 14.14 8.62 -3.91
CA GLY A 134 14.04 9.64 -2.86
C GLY A 134 12.82 10.55 -3.03
N LYS A 135 12.40 10.82 -4.28
CA LYS A 135 11.20 11.61 -4.56
C LYS A 135 9.91 10.85 -4.25
N VAL A 136 9.86 9.57 -4.61
CA VAL A 136 8.74 8.67 -4.25
C VAL A 136 8.64 8.55 -2.74
N LEU A 137 9.76 8.26 -2.09
CA LEU A 137 9.87 8.13 -0.64
C LEU A 137 9.36 9.38 0.08
N LYS A 138 9.88 10.56 -0.28
CA LYS A 138 9.44 11.85 0.30
C LYS A 138 7.93 12.07 0.12
N THR A 139 7.40 11.75 -1.06
CA THR A 139 5.97 11.90 -1.35
C THR A 139 5.11 11.00 -0.46
N MET A 140 5.53 9.75 -0.25
CA MET A 140 4.84 8.80 0.62
C MET A 140 4.91 9.22 2.10
N GLU A 141 6.07 9.69 2.57
CA GLU A 141 6.27 10.18 3.94
C GLU A 141 5.41 11.41 4.26
N GLU A 142 5.42 12.42 3.38
CA GLU A 142 4.68 13.66 3.58
C GLU A 142 3.16 13.43 3.60
N ALA A 143 2.69 12.50 2.78
CA ALA A 143 1.28 12.17 2.66
C ALA A 143 0.82 11.06 3.62
N GLY A 144 1.75 10.40 4.32
CA GLY A 144 1.45 9.33 5.27
C GLY A 144 0.89 8.07 4.62
N HIS A 145 1.26 7.79 3.37
CA HIS A 145 0.77 6.61 2.64
C HIS A 145 1.72 5.43 2.82
N GLU A 146 1.16 4.32 3.31
CA GLU A 146 1.90 3.06 3.47
C GLU A 146 2.28 2.47 2.11
N PHE A 147 1.37 2.55 1.15
CA PHE A 147 1.54 2.04 -0.21
C PHE A 147 1.28 3.12 -1.25
N LEU A 148 2.01 3.03 -2.35
CA LEU A 148 1.77 3.81 -3.57
C LEU A 148 1.64 2.82 -4.72
N LEU A 149 0.44 2.72 -5.29
CA LEU A 149 0.12 1.80 -6.37
C LEU A 149 0.65 2.34 -7.69
N VAL A 150 1.31 1.49 -8.46
CA VAL A 150 1.76 1.82 -9.82
C VAL A 150 0.77 1.22 -10.81
N ILE A 151 0.25 2.06 -11.71
CA ILE A 151 -0.69 1.65 -12.75
C ILE A 151 -0.10 1.86 -14.15
N ASP A 152 -0.47 0.99 -15.08
CA ASP A 152 -0.14 1.19 -16.48
C ASP A 152 -0.91 2.39 -17.05
N ASP A 153 -0.22 3.25 -17.80
CA ASP A 153 -0.79 4.48 -18.36
C ASP A 153 -1.91 4.21 -19.38
N SER A 154 -1.87 3.08 -20.09
CA SER A 154 -2.77 2.78 -21.21
C SER A 154 -4.00 2.00 -20.75
N THR A 155 -3.77 0.95 -19.97
CA THR A 155 -4.79 0.00 -19.54
C THR A 155 -5.42 0.39 -18.20
N LEU A 156 -4.72 1.19 -17.38
CA LEU A 156 -5.10 1.54 -16.01
C LEU A 156 -5.13 0.34 -15.04
N TYR A 157 -4.50 -0.78 -15.43
CA TYR A 157 -4.32 -1.92 -14.54
C TYR A 157 -3.15 -1.69 -13.57
N PRO A 158 -3.22 -2.22 -12.34
CA PRO A 158 -2.08 -2.32 -11.45
C PRO A 158 -0.92 -3.10 -12.07
N VAL A 159 0.28 -2.54 -12.00
CA VAL A 159 1.52 -3.14 -12.55
C VAL A 159 2.62 -3.26 -11.51
N GLY A 160 2.50 -2.54 -10.41
CA GLY A 160 3.47 -2.53 -9.34
C GLY A 160 2.96 -1.78 -8.11
N TYR A 161 3.77 -1.75 -7.06
CA TYR A 161 3.56 -0.86 -5.93
C TYR A 161 4.88 -0.54 -5.23
N PHE A 162 4.86 0.54 -4.45
CA PHE A 162 5.89 0.87 -3.48
C PHE A 162 5.37 0.64 -2.06
N ASP A 163 6.23 0.12 -1.19
CA ASP A 163 6.01 0.02 0.25
C ASP A 163 6.95 1.01 0.94
N LEU A 164 6.37 1.91 1.74
CA LEU A 164 7.11 2.99 2.42
C LEU A 164 8.22 2.44 3.33
N ILE A 165 7.93 1.38 4.08
CA ILE A 165 8.88 0.77 5.03
C ILE A 165 10.04 0.15 4.24
N ASP A 166 9.76 -0.46 3.10
CA ASP A 166 10.76 -1.10 2.26
C ASP A 166 11.69 -0.05 1.62
N LEU A 167 11.12 1.03 1.11
CA LEU A 167 11.89 2.17 0.59
C LEU A 167 12.78 2.79 1.66
N MET A 168 12.26 3.07 2.86
CA MET A 168 13.05 3.64 3.96
C MET A 168 14.22 2.74 4.33
N LYS A 169 13.99 1.43 4.49
CA LYS A 169 15.03 0.45 4.84
C LYS A 169 16.10 0.36 3.76
N ALA A 170 15.70 0.28 2.49
CA ALA A 170 16.62 0.23 1.36
C ALA A 170 17.50 1.49 1.32
N CYS A 171 16.96 2.67 1.64
CA CYS A 171 17.70 3.93 1.68
C CYS A 171 18.47 4.16 2.99
N GLY A 172 18.47 3.21 3.94
CA GLY A 172 19.15 3.35 5.22
C GLY A 172 18.52 4.39 6.17
N ARG A 173 17.26 4.78 5.94
CA ARG A 173 16.53 5.73 6.80
C ARG A 173 15.88 5.03 7.98
N ALA A 174 15.85 5.70 9.13
CA ALA A 174 15.24 5.17 10.33
C ALA A 174 13.72 5.06 10.19
N VAL A 175 13.17 3.85 10.33
CA VAL A 175 11.72 3.57 10.25
C VAL A 175 10.95 4.23 11.41
N ASN A 176 11.63 4.54 12.52
CA ASN A 176 11.03 5.20 13.70
C ASN A 176 10.63 6.67 13.47
N SER A 177 10.92 7.23 12.29
CA SER A 177 10.51 8.58 11.88
C SER A 177 9.18 8.63 11.13
N MET A 178 8.52 7.48 10.91
CA MET A 178 7.18 7.47 10.33
C MET A 178 6.22 8.21 11.29
N LYS A 179 5.74 9.37 10.87
CA LYS A 179 4.60 10.02 11.55
C LYS A 179 3.51 8.95 11.66
N PRO A 180 2.93 8.71 12.85
CA PRO A 180 1.77 7.85 12.95
C PRO A 180 0.74 8.37 11.96
N ALA A 181 0.39 7.55 10.96
CA ALA A 181 -0.78 7.82 10.13
C ALA A 181 -1.98 7.77 11.07
N ASN A 182 -2.39 8.96 11.51
CA ASN A 182 -3.56 9.37 12.29
C ASN A 182 -3.11 10.55 13.16
N LYS A 183 -3.26 11.73 12.59
CA LYS A 183 -3.04 13.03 13.21
C LYS A 183 -3.74 13.12 14.56
N PHE A 184 -2.96 13.20 15.64
CA PHE A 184 -3.44 13.75 16.93
C PHE A 184 -3.74 15.26 16.81
N SER A 185 -3.15 15.94 15.82
CA SER A 185 -3.39 17.36 15.53
C SER A 185 -4.81 17.67 15.04
N ASP A 186 -5.54 16.69 14.49
CA ASP A 186 -6.92 16.89 14.05
C ASP A 186 -7.92 16.83 15.22
N ILE A 187 -7.54 16.20 16.34
CA ILE A 187 -8.37 16.14 17.57
C ILE A 187 -8.25 17.46 18.35
N VAL A 188 -7.07 18.08 18.37
CA VAL A 188 -6.81 19.31 19.14
C VAL A 188 -7.32 20.56 18.42
N GLY A 189 -7.40 20.54 17.08
CA GLY A 189 -7.93 21.67 16.30
C GLY A 189 -9.43 21.95 16.47
N THR A 190 -10.24 20.93 16.80
CA THR A 190 -11.70 21.10 16.96
C THR A 190 -12.09 21.51 18.38
N ILE A 191 -11.32 21.08 19.39
CA ILE A 191 -11.59 21.42 20.79
C ILE A 191 -11.16 22.87 21.10
N LEU A 192 -10.14 23.40 20.42
CA LEU A 192 -9.66 24.77 20.63
C LEU A 192 -10.48 25.86 19.90
N HIS A 193 -11.32 25.51 18.92
CA HIS A 193 -12.15 26.50 18.20
C HIS A 193 -13.55 26.74 18.79
N HIS A 194 -13.87 26.15 19.95
CA HIS A 194 -15.12 26.43 20.70
C HIS A 194 -14.90 27.15 22.05
N ALA A 195 -13.69 27.66 22.29
CA ALA A 195 -13.39 28.44 23.49
C ALA A 195 -12.67 29.74 23.09
N GLU A 196 -13.41 30.65 22.44
CA GLU A 196 -13.14 32.10 22.48
C GLU A 196 -14.41 32.83 21.96
N ILE A 197 -15.30 33.13 22.92
CA ILE A 197 -16.19 34.32 22.92
C ILE A 197 -15.55 35.30 23.89
#